data_AF-A0A1Q7FC29-F1
#
_entry.id   AF-A0A1Q7FC29-F1
#
_cell.length_a   1.000
_cell.length_b   1.000
_cell.length_c   1.000
_cell.angle_alpha   90.00
_cell.angle_beta   90.00
_cell.angle_gamma   90.00
#
_symmetry.space_group_name_H-M   'P 1'
#
loop_
_entity.id
_entity.type
_entity.pdbx_description
1 polymer ?
#
loop_
_entity_poly.entity_id
_entity_poly.type
_entity_poly.pdbx_seq_one_letter_code
_entity_poly.pdbx_strand_id
1 'polypeptide(L)'
;MTKMLNVNIDTSGIDANEAKEWVNELANVYADMQISDINVSGNKISFKAGFSGMDDTEPEDIKMKLEEYLTMNETFKAKSINVR
;
A
#
# COMPACT_ATOMS: atom_id res chain seq x y z
N MET A 1 -17.23 7.20 -7.99
CA MET A 1 -15.86 7.72 -8.11
C MET A 1 -15.03 6.94 -7.11
N THR A 2 -13.87 6.38 -7.47
CA THR A 2 -13.10 5.58 -6.50
C THR A 2 -12.65 6.45 -5.33
N LYS A 3 -12.93 5.98 -4.12
CA LYS A 3 -12.46 6.61 -2.88
C LYS A 3 -11.00 6.21 -2.65
N MET A 4 -10.10 7.19 -2.68
CA MET A 4 -8.66 6.99 -2.49
C MET A 4 -8.26 7.38 -1.06
N LEU A 5 -7.78 6.41 -0.30
CA LEU A 5 -7.31 6.57 1.08
C LEU A 5 -5.79 6.71 1.13
N ASN A 6 -5.29 7.49 2.07
CA ASN A 6 -3.86 7.66 2.27
C ASN A 6 -3.30 6.52 3.10
N VAL A 7 -2.29 5.86 2.57
CA VAL A 7 -1.54 4.80 3.23
C VAL A 7 -0.19 5.35 3.68
N ASN A 8 0.20 5.04 4.91
CA ASN A 8 1.53 5.26 5.44
C ASN A 8 2.04 3.98 6.10
N ILE A 9 3.23 3.54 5.70
CA ILE A 9 3.88 2.35 6.24
C ILE A 9 5.26 2.76 6.75
N ASP A 10 5.52 2.51 8.04
CA ASP A 10 6.87 2.59 8.59
C ASP A 10 7.54 1.23 8.44
N THR A 11 8.76 1.20 7.92
CA THR A 11 9.49 -0.01 7.56
C THR A 11 10.86 -0.06 8.25
N SER A 12 11.63 -1.11 7.95
CA SER A 12 13.07 -1.12 8.19
C SER A 12 13.79 -1.89 7.10
N GLY A 13 14.85 -1.28 6.57
CA GLY A 13 15.82 -1.97 5.72
C GLY A 13 15.42 -2.16 4.26
N ILE A 14 14.47 -1.38 3.75
CA ILE A 14 14.04 -1.43 2.34
C ILE A 14 14.77 -0.38 1.50
N ASP A 15 15.18 -0.74 0.29
CA ASP A 15 15.65 0.22 -0.71
C ASP A 15 14.49 1.03 -1.32
N ALA A 16 14.77 2.25 -1.77
CA ALA A 16 13.73 3.13 -2.31
C ALA A 16 13.11 2.62 -3.63
N ASN A 17 13.87 1.90 -4.45
CA ASN A 17 13.35 1.32 -5.69
C ASN A 17 12.55 0.05 -5.40
N GLU A 18 13.07 -0.84 -4.54
CA GLU A 18 12.35 -2.04 -4.10
C GLU A 18 11.00 -1.67 -3.44
N ALA A 19 10.97 -0.60 -2.64
CA ALA A 19 9.74 -0.08 -2.06
C ALA A 19 8.71 0.36 -3.11
N LYS A 20 9.16 1.06 -4.16
CA LYS A 20 8.27 1.51 -5.24
C LYS A 20 7.76 0.34 -6.06
N GLU A 21 8.63 -0.61 -6.38
CA GLU A 21 8.26 -1.84 -7.09
C GLU A 21 7.22 -2.62 -6.29
N TRP A 22 7.47 -2.85 -5.00
CA TRP A 22 6.51 -3.52 -4.11
C TRP A 22 5.14 -2.84 -4.09
N VAL A 23 5.09 -1.49 -4.02
CA VAL A 23 3.83 -0.75 -4.05
C VAL A 23 3.14 -0.83 -5.42
N ASN A 24 3.89 -0.85 -6.52
CA ASN A 24 3.31 -1.02 -7.86
C ASN A 24 2.73 -2.42 -8.07
N GLU A 25 3.38 -3.45 -7.55
CA GLU A 25 2.94 -4.84 -7.66
C GLU A 25 1.60 -5.09 -6.94
N LEU A 26 1.21 -4.27 -5.95
CA LEU A 26 -0.12 -4.35 -5.34
C LEU A 26 -1.26 -4.28 -6.38
N ALA A 27 -1.14 -3.40 -7.38
CA ALA A 27 -2.15 -3.24 -8.43
C ALA A 27 -2.14 -4.40 -9.46
N ASN A 28 -1.03 -5.14 -9.55
CA ASN A 28 -0.95 -6.35 -10.37
C ASN A 28 -1.56 -7.56 -9.65
N VAL A 29 -1.38 -7.65 -8.33
CA VAL A 29 -1.92 -8.73 -7.50
C VAL A 29 -3.42 -8.54 -7.24
N TYR A 30 -3.85 -7.32 -6.96
CA TYR A 30 -5.25 -6.97 -6.74
C TYR A 30 -5.76 -6.14 -7.90
N ALA A 31 -6.41 -6.80 -8.86
CA ALA A 31 -6.85 -6.19 -10.13
C ALA A 31 -7.85 -5.04 -9.96
N ASP A 32 -8.57 -4.99 -8.84
CA ASP A 32 -9.49 -3.93 -8.46
C ASP A 32 -8.82 -2.81 -7.67
N MET A 33 -7.59 -2.99 -7.18
CA MET A 33 -6.87 -1.97 -6.41
C MET A 33 -6.23 -0.94 -7.34
N GLN A 34 -6.49 0.34 -7.05
CA GLN A 34 -5.84 1.48 -7.68
C GLN A 34 -4.81 2.08 -6.73
N ILE A 35 -3.65 2.43 -7.27
CA ILE A 35 -2.53 3.03 -6.53
C ILE A 35 -2.11 4.34 -7.19
N SER A 36 -1.78 5.36 -6.39
CA SER A 36 -1.23 6.62 -6.88
C SER A 36 -0.37 7.33 -5.82
N ASP A 37 0.31 8.40 -6.23
CA ASP A 37 1.09 9.28 -5.34
C ASP A 37 2.15 8.55 -4.49
N ILE A 38 2.83 7.57 -5.08
CA ILE A 38 3.85 6.77 -4.39
C ILE A 38 5.05 7.65 -4.04
N ASN A 39 5.39 7.69 -2.76
CA ASN A 39 6.55 8.37 -2.22
C ASN A 39 7.27 7.48 -1.21
N VAL A 40 8.59 7.45 -1.30
CA VAL A 40 9.46 6.67 -0.41
C VAL A 40 10.53 7.60 0.12
N SER A 41 10.63 7.68 1.45
CA SER A 41 11.55 8.57 2.14
C SER A 41 12.15 7.87 3.36
N GLY A 42 13.39 7.38 3.22
CA GLY A 42 14.04 6.58 4.26
C GLY A 42 13.23 5.33 4.56
N ASN A 43 12.91 5.10 5.84
CA ASN A 43 12.13 3.96 6.31
C ASN A 43 10.61 4.18 6.24
N LYS A 44 10.12 5.02 5.34
CA LYS A 44 8.70 5.33 5.22
C LYS A 44 8.23 5.24 3.78
N ILE A 45 7.13 4.54 3.59
CA ILE A 45 6.40 4.42 2.33
C ILE A 45 5.05 5.11 2.50
N SER A 46 4.67 5.96 1.54
CA SER A 46 3.37 6.60 1.51
C SER A 46 2.80 6.57 0.10
N PHE A 47 1.52 6.28 -0.04
CA PHE A 47 0.80 6.25 -1.32
C PHE A 47 -0.70 6.41 -1.05
N LYS A 48 -1.48 6.54 -2.12
CA LYS A 48 -2.94 6.46 -2.06
C LYS A 48 -3.42 5.15 -2.64
N ALA A 49 -4.40 4.53 -2.00
CA ALA A 49 -5.01 3.28 -2.42
C ALA A 49 -6.53 3.33 -2.35
N GLY A 50 -7.21 2.63 -3.25
CA GLY A 50 -8.66 2.51 -3.29
C GLY A 50 -9.09 1.35 -4.19
N PHE A 51 -10.37 0.99 -4.18
CA PHE A 51 -10.90 -0.03 -5.08
C PHE A 51 -11.68 0.59 -6.25
N SER A 52 -11.41 0.11 -7.45
CA SER A 52 -11.99 0.59 -8.69
C SER A 52 -13.51 0.45 -8.66
N GLY A 53 -14.24 1.55 -8.82
CA GLY A 53 -15.69 1.56 -8.78
C GLY A 53 -16.32 1.51 -7.38
N MET A 54 -15.54 1.47 -6.30
CA MET A 54 -16.03 1.52 -4.91
C MET A 54 -15.83 2.91 -4.32
N ASP A 55 -16.91 3.52 -3.83
CA ASP A 55 -16.89 4.82 -3.14
C ASP A 55 -17.09 4.71 -1.62
N ASP A 56 -17.44 3.51 -1.15
CA ASP A 56 -17.62 3.13 0.25
C ASP A 56 -16.39 2.41 0.85
N THR A 57 -15.25 2.38 0.15
CA THR A 57 -14.01 1.79 0.67
C THR A 57 -13.63 2.39 2.01
N GLU A 58 -13.44 1.53 3.02
CA GLU A 58 -13.04 1.93 4.37
C GLU A 58 -11.56 1.62 4.62
N PRO A 59 -10.92 2.31 5.60
CA PRO A 59 -9.50 2.11 5.90
C PRO A 59 -9.11 0.66 6.19
N GLU A 60 -10.00 -0.10 6.84
CA GLU A 60 -9.73 -1.48 7.20
C GLU A 60 -9.69 -2.41 5.98
N ASP A 61 -10.48 -2.13 4.93
CA ASP A 61 -10.47 -2.93 3.69
C ASP A 61 -9.10 -2.89 3.01
N ILE A 62 -8.53 -1.68 2.91
CA ILE A 62 -7.18 -1.47 2.36
C ILE A 62 -6.13 -2.09 3.28
N LYS A 63 -6.23 -1.85 4.59
CA LYS A 63 -5.26 -2.36 5.55
C LYS A 63 -5.18 -3.89 5.52
N MET A 64 -6.33 -4.57 5.45
CA MET A 64 -6.40 -6.03 5.35
C MET A 64 -5.66 -6.55 4.12
N LYS A 65 -5.81 -5.90 2.96
CA LYS A 65 -5.10 -6.27 1.73
C LYS A 65 -3.60 -6.02 1.80
N LEU A 66 -3.17 -4.95 2.45
CA LEU A 66 -1.75 -4.69 2.66
C LEU A 66 -1.11 -5.72 3.60
N GLU A 67 -1.81 -6.10 4.67
CA GLU A 67 -1.35 -7.13 5.60
C GLU A 67 -1.29 -8.51 4.93
N GLU A 68 -2.31 -8.87 4.15
CA GLU A 68 -2.32 -10.10 3.33
C GLU A 68 -1.09 -10.12 2.39
N TYR A 69 -0.89 -9.05 1.62
CA TYR A 69 0.21 -8.97 0.66
C TYR A 69 1.59 -9.00 1.31
N LEU A 70 1.77 -8.35 2.47
CA LEU A 70 3.01 -8.39 3.25
C LEU A 70 3.36 -9.81 3.70
N THR A 71 2.37 -10.63 4.05
CA THR A 71 2.63 -12.03 4.43
C THR A 71 3.02 -12.91 3.24
N MET A 72 2.61 -12.54 2.03
CA MET A 72 2.95 -13.25 0.79
C MET A 72 4.31 -12.82 0.22
N ASN A 73 4.73 -11.58 0.49
CA ASN A 73 5.93 -10.97 -0.07
C ASN A 73 6.74 -10.27 1.03
N GLU A 74 7.68 -11.02 1.63
CA GLU A 74 8.57 -10.53 2.70
C GLU A 74 9.72 -9.64 2.15
N THR A 75 9.40 -8.65 1.32
CA THR A 75 10.39 -7.69 0.78
C THR A 75 10.99 -6.82 1.87
N PHE A 76 10.23 -6.54 2.94
CA PHE A 76 10.67 -5.75 4.07
C PHE A 76 9.86 -6.06 5.33
N LYS A 77 10.36 -5.58 6.48
CA LYS A 77 9.62 -5.65 7.74
C LYS A 77 8.81 -4.38 7.96
N ALA A 78 7.49 -4.49 7.87
CA ALA A 78 6.57 -3.42 8.30
C ALA A 78 6.56 -3.32 9.83
N LYS A 79 6.68 -2.10 10.36
CA LYS A 79 6.55 -1.79 11.79
C LYS A 79 5.16 -1.28 12.12
N SER A 80 4.57 -0.51 11.22
CA SER A 80 3.23 0.06 11.35
C SER A 80 2.61 0.25 9.97
N ILE A 81 1.28 0.13 9.90
CA ILE A 81 0.48 0.46 8.72
C ILE A 81 -0.67 1.35 9.19
N ASN A 82 -0.79 2.53 8.60
CA ASN A 82 -1.86 3.49 8.87
C ASN A 82 -2.58 3.83 7.57
N VAL A 83 -3.90 3.70 7.58
CA VAL A 83 -4.78 4.04 6.45
C VAL A 83 -5.81 5.06 6.91
N ARG A 84 -6.01 6.15 6.15
CA ARG A 84 -6.94 7.25 6.48
C ARG A 84 -7.38 8.09 5.28
#